data_AF-A0A7C5KKK2-F1
#
_entry.id   AF-A0A7C5KKK2-F1
#
_cell.length_a   1.000
_cell.length_b   1.000
_cell.length_c   1.000
_cell.angle_alpha   90.00
_cell.angle_beta   90.00
_cell.angle_gamma   90.00
#
_symmetry.space_group_name_H-M   'P 1'
#
loop_
_entity.id
_entity.type
_entity.pdbx_description
1 polymer ?
#
loop_
_entity_poly.entity_id
_entity_poly.type
_entity_poly.pdbx_seq_one_letter_code
_entity_poly.pdbx_strand_id
1 'polypeptide(L)'
;MHSAVMQNKKYIKFANKNTVEVIAMGSIERGVSSGHRNARTYEVKDPLSGKIRKEFALFPGLTLEDMQKLNRSKAVSYNQSGKIPHTAIVDPFSLEKITEWVGGTSSKAIMEQVKAALKTIRKEHGAPKLSRKDLFKIRASLKKSLLALHKKDFNRAWSEIRTVRKKAEKLPQEVQEEIRPVEAKIMDFARARLDEAQGLIEKNPAKAKMIAGGLASKLKGTPLGERAQEILDEIRQKD
;
A
#
# COMPACT_ATOMS: atom_id res chain seq x y z
N MET A 1 17.77 -17.16 -13.69
CA MET A 1 17.79 -18.41 -12.90
C MET A 1 17.01 -18.26 -11.58
N HIS A 2 17.13 -17.15 -10.84
CA HIS A 2 16.31 -16.91 -9.63
C HIS A 2 14.82 -16.74 -9.91
N SER A 3 14.45 -16.03 -10.97
CA SER A 3 13.05 -15.81 -11.34
C SER A 3 12.26 -17.12 -11.45
N ALA A 4 12.83 -18.17 -12.05
CA ALA A 4 12.16 -19.47 -12.19
C ALA A 4 11.82 -20.12 -10.84
N VAL A 5 12.66 -19.94 -9.81
CA VAL A 5 12.41 -20.46 -8.46
C VAL A 5 11.41 -19.56 -7.72
N MET A 6 11.59 -18.24 -7.79
CA MET A 6 10.76 -17.27 -7.06
C MET A 6 9.38 -17.05 -7.69
N GLN A 7 9.22 -17.36 -8.97
CA GLN A 7 7.94 -17.35 -9.69
C GLN A 7 7.29 -18.74 -9.73
N ASN A 8 7.93 -19.76 -9.15
CA ASN A 8 7.33 -21.08 -9.05
C ASN A 8 6.07 -21.02 -8.17
N LYS A 9 5.00 -21.72 -8.58
CA LYS A 9 3.74 -21.82 -7.82
C LYS A 9 3.95 -22.24 -6.35
N LYS A 10 4.90 -23.13 -6.06
CA LYS A 10 5.22 -23.56 -4.68
C LYS A 10 5.83 -22.43 -3.86
N TYR A 11 6.76 -21.67 -4.46
CA TYR A 11 7.35 -20.50 -3.81
C TYR A 11 6.32 -19.39 -3.61
N ILE A 12 5.48 -19.10 -4.60
CA ILE A 12 4.39 -18.11 -4.48
C ILE A 12 3.43 -18.51 -3.35
N LYS A 13 3.04 -19.78 -3.25
CA LYS A 13 2.21 -20.28 -2.14
C LYS A 13 2.92 -20.13 -0.78
N PHE A 14 4.22 -20.40 -0.72
CA PHE A 14 5.03 -20.16 0.46
C PHE A 14 5.04 -18.66 0.81
N ALA A 15 5.44 -17.77 -0.11
CA ALA A 15 5.50 -16.33 0.11
C ALA A 15 4.15 -15.72 0.49
N ASN A 16 3.03 -16.23 -0.06
CA ASN A 16 1.69 -15.78 0.33
C ASN A 16 1.33 -16.12 1.79
N LYS A 17 1.85 -17.24 2.31
CA LYS A 17 1.60 -17.70 3.68
C LYS A 17 2.59 -17.14 4.70
N ASN A 18 3.67 -16.52 4.25
CA ASN A 18 4.76 -16.06 5.09
C ASN A 18 4.90 -14.53 5.01
N THR A 19 5.48 -13.92 6.05
CA THR A 19 5.79 -12.49 6.13
C THR A 19 7.08 -12.14 5.39
N VAL A 20 7.37 -12.81 4.27
CA VAL A 20 8.58 -12.54 3.49
C VAL A 20 8.19 -12.06 2.12
N GLU A 21 8.69 -10.88 1.75
CA GLU A 21 8.58 -10.35 0.40
C GLU A 21 9.87 -10.63 -0.36
N VAL A 22 9.72 -11.30 -1.51
CA VAL A 22 10.79 -11.36 -2.50
C VAL A 22 10.36 -10.68 -3.76
N ILE A 23 11.15 -9.70 -4.14
CA ILE A 23 10.98 -8.92 -5.34
C ILE A 23 11.85 -9.55 -6.41
N ALA A 24 11.20 -9.98 -7.49
CA ALA A 24 11.86 -10.44 -8.71
C ALA A 24 11.40 -9.56 -9.87
N MET A 25 12.31 -9.25 -10.78
CA MET A 25 12.05 -8.30 -11.87
C MET A 25 11.08 -8.77 -12.96
N GLY A 26 10.51 -9.98 -12.89
CA GLY A 26 9.69 -10.50 -13.99
C GLY A 26 8.28 -9.90 -14.13
N SER A 27 7.97 -8.79 -13.47
CA SER A 27 6.76 -7.99 -13.71
C SER A 27 7.06 -6.49 -13.71
N ILE A 28 8.27 -6.12 -14.16
CA ILE A 28 8.76 -4.74 -14.11
C ILE A 28 7.89 -3.75 -14.88
N GLU A 29 7.27 -4.17 -15.99
CA GLU A 29 6.31 -3.36 -16.77
C GLU A 29 5.11 -2.92 -15.93
N ARG A 30 4.53 -3.87 -15.17
CA ARG A 30 3.43 -3.60 -14.24
C ARG A 30 3.90 -2.71 -13.09
N GLY A 31 5.14 -2.90 -12.64
CA GLY A 31 5.78 -2.03 -11.65
C GLY A 31 5.87 -0.58 -12.12
N VAL A 32 6.35 -0.36 -13.34
CA VAL A 32 6.45 0.98 -13.96
C VAL A 32 5.06 1.58 -14.17
N SER A 33 4.11 0.85 -14.77
CA SER A 33 2.78 1.39 -15.07
C SER A 33 1.96 1.71 -13.83
N SER A 34 2.18 1.00 -12.72
CA SER A 34 1.54 1.27 -11.44
C SER A 34 2.26 2.32 -10.58
N GLY A 35 3.37 2.89 -11.06
CA GLY A 35 4.17 3.86 -10.31
C GLY A 35 4.82 3.26 -9.04
N HIS A 36 5.13 1.96 -9.06
CA HIS A 36 5.69 1.28 -7.90
C HIS A 36 7.04 1.89 -7.51
N ARG A 37 7.26 2.15 -6.21
CA ARG A 37 8.46 2.84 -5.71
C ARG A 37 9.79 2.20 -6.17
N ASN A 38 9.83 0.88 -6.27
CA ASN A 38 11.01 0.13 -6.72
C ASN A 38 11.17 0.06 -8.24
N ALA A 39 10.22 0.59 -9.01
CA ALA A 39 10.28 0.73 -10.46
C ALA A 39 10.37 2.21 -10.87
N ARG A 40 10.73 3.10 -9.93
CA ARG A 40 10.95 4.52 -10.21
C ARG A 40 12.01 4.70 -11.26
N THR A 41 11.73 5.60 -12.20
CA THR A 41 12.65 5.99 -13.25
C THR A 41 12.99 7.47 -13.13
N TYR A 42 14.13 7.86 -13.69
CA TYR A 42 14.56 9.24 -13.84
C TYR A 42 14.99 9.46 -15.29
N GLU A 43 14.93 10.71 -15.74
CA GLU A 43 15.29 11.09 -17.11
C GLU A 43 16.78 11.38 -17.20
N VAL A 44 17.43 10.78 -18.19
CA VAL A 44 18.85 10.97 -18.50
C VAL A 44 18.96 11.37 -19.95
N LYS A 45 19.72 12.44 -20.21
CA LYS A 45 20.13 12.79 -21.57
C LYS A 45 21.34 11.95 -21.94
N ASP A 46 21.19 11.10 -22.94
CA ASP A 46 22.28 10.30 -23.48
C ASP A 46 23.38 11.22 -24.02
N PRO A 47 24.62 11.13 -23.49
CA PRO A 47 25.70 12.01 -23.92
C PRO A 47 26.16 11.75 -25.37
N LEU A 48 25.92 10.56 -25.91
CA LEU A 48 26.33 10.19 -27.27
C LEU A 48 25.24 10.50 -28.31
N SER A 49 23.97 10.25 -27.97
CA SER A 49 22.86 10.42 -28.91
C SER A 49 22.04 11.70 -28.70
N GLY A 50 22.25 12.41 -27.59
CA GLY A 50 21.48 13.60 -27.20
C GLY A 50 20.02 13.32 -26.82
N LYS A 51 19.56 12.08 -26.93
CA LYS A 51 18.17 11.67 -26.66
C LYS A 51 17.92 11.53 -25.16
N ILE A 52 16.71 11.89 -24.73
CA ILE A 52 16.26 11.65 -23.36
C ILE A 52 15.76 10.21 -23.25
N ARG A 53 16.28 9.46 -22.29
CA ARG A 53 15.82 8.11 -21.94
C ARG A 53 15.49 8.01 -20.45
N LYS A 54 14.57 7.11 -20.11
CA LYS A 54 14.18 6.83 -18.72
C LYS A 54 14.94 5.63 -18.18
N GLU A 55 15.75 5.86 -17.17
CA GLU A 55 16.55 4.85 -16.49
C GLU A 55 15.98 4.53 -15.10
N PHE A 56 16.20 3.32 -14.59
CA PHE A 56 15.73 2.94 -13.25
C PHE A 56 16.59 3.52 -12.14
N ALA A 57 15.97 4.12 -11.13
CA ALA A 57 16.68 4.65 -9.96
C ALA A 57 17.44 3.57 -9.17
N LEU A 58 16.86 2.37 -9.05
CA LEU A 58 17.50 1.23 -8.37
C LEU A 58 18.56 0.54 -9.24
N PHE A 59 18.52 0.74 -10.56
CA PHE A 59 19.45 0.16 -11.52
C PHE A 59 19.93 1.24 -12.50
N PRO A 60 20.77 2.18 -12.04
CA PRO A 60 21.26 3.26 -12.89
C PRO A 60 21.91 2.69 -14.15
N GLY A 61 21.65 3.32 -15.30
CA GLY A 61 22.13 2.86 -16.61
C GLY A 61 21.27 1.82 -17.30
N LEU A 62 20.15 1.37 -16.71
CA LEU A 62 19.23 0.42 -17.35
C LEU A 62 17.86 1.03 -17.61
N THR A 63 17.37 0.85 -18.84
CA THR A 63 16.01 1.24 -19.25
C THR A 63 15.01 0.09 -19.09
N LEU A 64 13.71 0.37 -19.24
CA LEU A 64 12.67 -0.68 -19.25
C LEU A 64 12.93 -1.74 -20.33
N GLU A 65 13.38 -1.32 -21.51
CA GLU A 65 13.67 -2.22 -22.62
C GLU A 65 14.83 -3.17 -22.29
N ASP A 66 15.89 -2.64 -21.67
CA ASP A 66 17.04 -3.45 -21.22
C ASP A 66 16.60 -4.51 -20.20
N MET A 67 15.75 -4.11 -19.25
CA MET A 67 15.21 -5.01 -18.23
C MET A 67 14.31 -6.10 -18.84
N GLN A 68 13.54 -5.78 -19.88
CA GLN A 68 12.72 -6.76 -20.62
C GLN A 68 13.60 -7.77 -21.37
N LYS A 69 14.66 -7.30 -22.04
CA LYS A 69 15.64 -8.16 -22.73
C LYS A 69 16.39 -9.07 -21.75
N LEU A 70 16.74 -8.56 -20.57
CA LEU A 70 17.33 -9.34 -19.48
C LEU A 70 16.40 -10.43 -18.96
N ASN A 71 15.10 -10.18 -18.86
CA ASN A 71 14.12 -11.17 -18.41
C ASN A 71 13.90 -12.29 -19.44
N ARG A 72 14.09 -12.00 -20.74
CA ARG A 72 13.90 -12.96 -21.85
C ARG A 72 15.18 -13.72 -22.23
N SER A 73 16.34 -13.37 -21.69
CA SER A 73 17.64 -13.96 -22.06
C SER A 73 18.32 -14.68 -20.89
N LYS A 74 19.37 -15.46 -21.21
CA LYS A 74 20.32 -15.98 -20.20
C LYS A 74 21.22 -14.82 -19.70
N ALA A 75 20.64 -13.79 -19.09
CA ALA A 75 21.18 -12.65 -18.31
C ALA A 75 22.57 -12.04 -18.63
N VAL A 76 23.60 -12.83 -18.94
CA VAL A 76 25.00 -12.45 -19.10
C VAL A 76 25.24 -11.42 -20.21
N SER A 77 24.62 -11.59 -21.39
CA SER A 77 24.88 -10.70 -22.55
C SER A 77 24.36 -9.27 -22.40
N TYR A 78 23.47 -9.03 -21.43
CA TYR A 78 22.84 -7.72 -21.21
C TYR A 78 23.09 -7.19 -19.78
N ASN A 79 23.72 -7.96 -18.91
CA ASN A 79 24.09 -7.54 -17.56
C ASN A 79 25.43 -6.78 -17.57
N GLN A 80 25.51 -5.72 -18.37
CA GLN A 80 26.73 -4.89 -18.46
C GLN A 80 27.05 -4.19 -17.13
N SER A 81 26.06 -4.05 -16.24
CA SER A 81 26.24 -3.43 -14.93
C SER A 81 26.72 -4.39 -13.84
N GLY A 82 26.70 -5.71 -14.08
CA GLY A 82 26.91 -6.70 -13.02
C GLY A 82 25.78 -6.75 -11.98
N LYS A 83 24.78 -5.85 -12.05
CA LYS A 83 23.77 -5.64 -11.01
C LYS A 83 22.59 -6.62 -11.06
N ILE A 84 22.55 -7.51 -12.06
CA ILE A 84 21.38 -8.35 -12.38
C ILE A 84 21.77 -9.84 -12.50
N PRO A 85 20.96 -10.79 -12.00
CA PRO A 85 19.68 -10.59 -11.31
C PRO A 85 19.86 -9.94 -9.94
N HIS A 86 18.92 -9.06 -9.60
CA HIS A 86 18.79 -8.50 -8.25
C HIS A 86 17.68 -9.24 -7.53
N THR A 87 18.02 -9.81 -6.38
CA THR A 87 17.06 -10.46 -5.50
C THR A 87 17.21 -9.83 -4.13
N ALA A 88 16.11 -9.43 -3.50
CA ALA A 88 16.13 -8.92 -2.14
C ALA A 88 15.03 -9.56 -1.30
N ILE A 89 15.34 -9.75 -0.02
CA ILE A 89 14.36 -10.05 1.02
C ILE A 89 14.04 -8.72 1.69
N VAL A 90 12.75 -8.41 1.73
CA VAL A 90 12.25 -7.17 2.31
C VAL A 90 11.34 -7.50 3.48
N ASP A 91 11.47 -6.75 4.57
CA ASP A 91 10.51 -6.77 5.67
C ASP A 91 9.18 -6.19 5.16
N PRO A 92 8.06 -6.93 5.19
CA PRO A 92 6.80 -6.45 4.65
C PRO A 92 6.15 -5.31 5.46
N PHE A 93 6.62 -5.05 6.68
CA PHE A 93 6.13 -4.01 7.59
C PHE A 93 6.87 -2.68 7.37
N SER A 94 8.19 -2.66 7.57
CA SER A 94 9.02 -1.46 7.34
C SER A 94 9.29 -1.19 5.86
N LEU A 95 9.20 -2.25 5.05
CA LEU A 95 9.59 -2.26 3.65
C LEU A 95 11.09 -2.00 3.42
N GLU A 96 11.91 -2.18 4.46
CA GLU A 96 13.36 -2.13 4.41
C GLU A 96 13.96 -3.46 3.93
N LYS A 97 15.13 -3.38 3.30
CA LYS A 97 15.84 -4.58 2.83
C LYS A 97 16.52 -5.26 4.02
N ILE A 98 16.22 -6.54 4.22
CA ILE A 98 16.92 -7.38 5.20
C ILE A 98 18.22 -7.90 4.60
N THR A 99 18.17 -8.32 3.34
CA THR A 99 19.35 -8.77 2.58
C THR A 99 19.10 -8.64 1.09
N GLU A 100 20.16 -8.48 0.31
CA GLU A 100 20.10 -8.45 -1.15
C GLU A 100 21.28 -9.20 -1.79
N TRP A 101 21.02 -9.73 -2.97
CA TRP A 101 22.00 -10.36 -3.83
C TRP A 101 22.01 -9.66 -5.18
N VAL A 102 23.22 -9.34 -5.60
CA VAL A 102 23.53 -8.87 -6.94
C VAL A 102 24.23 -10.02 -7.67
N GLY A 103 23.67 -10.42 -8.82
CA GLY A 103 24.20 -11.55 -9.59
C GLY A 103 23.63 -12.90 -9.18
N GLY A 104 24.32 -13.99 -9.53
CA GLY A 104 23.85 -15.36 -9.28
C GLY A 104 23.99 -15.80 -7.81
N THR A 105 23.01 -16.53 -7.30
CA THR A 105 23.04 -17.21 -5.99
C THR A 105 22.24 -18.51 -6.05
N SER A 106 22.50 -19.47 -5.17
CA SER A 106 21.77 -20.74 -5.21
C SER A 106 20.36 -20.58 -4.60
N SER A 107 19.40 -21.36 -5.09
CA SER A 107 18.05 -21.40 -4.52
C SER A 107 18.05 -21.86 -3.06
N LYS A 108 18.97 -22.77 -2.70
CA LYS A 108 19.17 -23.25 -1.33
C LYS A 108 19.58 -22.10 -0.40
N ALA A 109 20.57 -21.30 -0.79
CA ALA A 109 21.05 -20.16 -0.01
C ALA A 109 19.94 -19.11 0.19
N ILE A 110 19.16 -18.81 -0.86
CA ILE A 110 18.00 -17.91 -0.74
C ILE A 110 17.01 -18.44 0.30
N MET A 111 16.67 -19.74 0.23
CA MET A 111 15.67 -20.33 1.14
C MET A 111 16.12 -20.35 2.61
N GLU A 112 17.41 -20.57 2.87
CA GLU A 112 17.97 -20.48 4.22
C GLU A 112 17.86 -19.05 4.77
N GLN A 113 18.17 -18.06 3.96
CA GLN A 113 18.08 -16.64 4.33
C GLN A 113 16.63 -16.18 4.52
N VAL A 114 15.70 -16.68 3.70
CA VAL A 114 14.26 -16.48 3.89
C VAL A 114 13.78 -17.03 5.23
N LYS A 115 14.25 -18.22 5.64
CA LYS A 115 13.89 -18.79 6.96
C LYS A 115 14.47 -17.97 8.11
N ALA A 116 15.71 -17.49 7.97
CA ALA A 116 16.34 -16.63 8.97
C ALA A 116 15.61 -15.28 9.10
N ALA A 117 15.35 -14.60 7.98
CA ALA A 117 14.60 -13.36 7.93
C ALA A 117 13.20 -13.51 8.55
N LEU A 118 12.50 -14.61 8.25
CA LEU A 118 11.21 -14.91 8.86
C LEU A 118 11.29 -15.01 10.39
N LYS A 119 12.36 -15.59 10.95
CA LYS A 119 12.58 -15.67 12.41
C LYS A 119 12.79 -14.27 12.99
N THR A 120 13.58 -13.43 12.32
CA THR A 120 13.83 -12.03 12.72
C THR A 120 12.55 -11.20 12.69
N ILE A 121 11.82 -11.21 11.58
CA ILE A 121 10.55 -10.49 11.42
C ILE A 121 9.54 -10.93 12.49
N ARG A 122 9.45 -12.23 12.79
CA ARG A 122 8.57 -12.73 13.85
C ARG A 122 8.95 -12.25 15.24
N LYS A 123 10.25 -12.10 15.50
CA LYS A 123 10.77 -11.62 16.78
C LYS A 123 10.52 -10.12 16.95
N GLU A 124 10.80 -9.33 15.92
CA GLU A 124 10.68 -7.86 15.93
C GLU A 124 9.22 -7.42 15.93
N HIS A 125 8.40 -8.01 15.05
CA HIS A 125 7.01 -7.63 14.86
C HIS A 125 6.03 -8.50 15.65
N GLY A 126 6.50 -9.41 16.51
CA GLY A 126 5.65 -10.22 17.40
C GLY A 126 4.59 -11.10 16.73
N ALA A 127 4.69 -11.36 15.42
CA ALA A 127 3.57 -11.91 14.65
C ALA A 127 3.76 -13.38 14.23
N PRO A 128 3.17 -14.37 14.91
CA PRO A 128 3.11 -15.73 14.38
C PRO A 128 1.99 -15.95 13.35
N LYS A 129 1.15 -14.96 12.98
CA LYS A 129 -0.04 -15.20 12.13
C LYS A 129 -0.39 -14.18 11.05
N LEU A 130 0.27 -13.03 10.94
CA LEU A 130 -0.08 -12.07 9.88
C LEU A 130 0.54 -12.52 8.55
N SER A 131 -0.27 -12.94 7.58
CA SER A 131 0.26 -13.36 6.28
C SER A 131 0.38 -12.18 5.32
N ARG A 132 1.21 -12.33 4.27
CA ARG A 132 1.24 -11.39 3.13
C ARG A 132 -0.15 -11.14 2.55
N LYS A 133 -0.99 -12.17 2.50
CA LYS A 133 -2.39 -12.06 2.04
C LYS A 133 -3.21 -11.11 2.93
N ASP A 134 -2.94 -11.06 4.22
CA ASP A 134 -3.66 -10.20 5.15
C ASP A 134 -3.21 -8.75 5.03
N LEU A 135 -1.89 -8.49 4.94
CA LEU A 135 -1.36 -7.16 4.62
C LEU A 135 -1.90 -6.63 3.29
N PHE A 136 -1.96 -7.48 2.26
CA PHE A 136 -2.54 -7.10 0.97
C PHE A 136 -4.02 -6.76 1.08
N LYS A 137 -4.80 -7.53 1.85
CA LYS A 137 -6.22 -7.23 2.09
C LYS A 137 -6.40 -5.91 2.83
N ILE A 138 -5.56 -5.63 3.82
CA ILE A 138 -5.56 -4.35 4.56
C ILE A 138 -5.33 -3.20 3.58
N ARG A 139 -4.22 -3.22 2.84
CA ARG A 139 -3.89 -2.18 1.85
C ARG A 139 -4.95 -2.05 0.74
N ALA A 140 -5.55 -3.16 0.31
CA ALA A 140 -6.64 -3.14 -0.66
C ALA A 140 -7.92 -2.47 -0.09
N SER A 141 -8.28 -2.73 1.16
CA SER A 141 -9.41 -2.05 1.82
C SER A 141 -9.11 -0.57 2.08
N LEU A 142 -7.88 -0.20 2.43
CA LEU A 142 -7.47 1.22 2.51
C LEU A 142 -7.68 1.93 1.16
N LYS A 143 -7.25 1.31 0.06
CA LYS A 143 -7.47 1.85 -1.29
C LYS A 143 -8.96 1.97 -1.63
N LYS A 144 -9.78 0.95 -1.29
CA LYS A 144 -11.23 1.01 -1.50
C LYS A 144 -11.89 2.12 -0.69
N SER A 145 -11.45 2.33 0.55
CA SER A 145 -11.95 3.40 1.42
C SER A 145 -11.65 4.78 0.83
N LEU A 146 -10.41 5.01 0.37
CA LEU A 146 -10.03 6.25 -0.32
C LEU A 146 -10.82 6.46 -1.63
N LEU A 147 -11.05 5.41 -2.40
CA LEU A 147 -11.87 5.49 -3.62
C LEU A 147 -13.33 5.83 -3.31
N ALA A 148 -13.89 5.29 -2.23
CA ALA A 148 -15.24 5.64 -1.78
C ALA A 148 -15.31 7.11 -1.34
N LEU A 149 -14.30 7.57 -0.61
CA LEU A 149 -14.19 8.97 -0.19
C LEU A 149 -14.11 9.94 -1.38
N HIS A 150 -13.34 9.59 -2.42
CA HIS A 150 -13.28 10.35 -3.67
C HIS A 150 -14.65 10.43 -4.37
N LYS A 151 -15.48 9.39 -4.24
CA LYS A 151 -16.87 9.37 -4.73
C LYS A 151 -17.86 10.04 -3.78
N LYS A 152 -17.38 10.72 -2.73
CA LYS A 152 -18.18 11.34 -1.66
C LYS A 152 -19.08 10.34 -0.90
N ASP A 153 -18.76 9.05 -0.95
CA ASP A 153 -19.47 7.98 -0.24
C ASP A 153 -18.80 7.72 1.13
N PHE A 154 -19.15 8.58 2.09
CA PHE A 154 -18.64 8.47 3.47
C PHE A 154 -18.99 7.12 4.12
N ASN A 155 -20.22 6.63 3.91
CA ASN A 155 -20.71 5.42 4.57
C ASN A 155 -19.84 4.21 4.21
N ARG A 156 -19.53 4.07 2.92
CA ARG A 156 -18.66 3.00 2.45
C ARG A 156 -17.22 3.20 2.90
N ALA A 157 -16.70 4.43 2.83
CA ALA A 157 -15.35 4.74 3.29
C ALA A 157 -15.15 4.39 4.78
N TRP A 158 -16.09 4.80 5.62
CA TRP A 158 -16.09 4.57 7.07
C TRP A 158 -16.27 3.09 7.44
N SER A 159 -17.14 2.37 6.72
CA SER A 159 -17.34 0.93 6.96
C SER A 159 -16.08 0.10 6.66
N GLU A 160 -15.40 0.39 5.53
CA GLU A 160 -14.15 -0.27 5.15
C GLU A 160 -13.04 0.02 6.16
N ILE A 161 -12.84 1.29 6.57
CA ILE A 161 -11.77 1.65 7.50
C ILE A 161 -11.98 1.06 8.88
N ARG A 162 -13.22 1.04 9.40
CA ARG A 162 -13.55 0.45 10.71
C ARG A 162 -13.29 -1.06 10.73
N THR A 163 -13.62 -1.74 9.63
CA THR A 163 -13.37 -3.18 9.48
C THR A 163 -11.87 -3.48 9.49
N VAL A 164 -11.07 -2.63 8.85
CA VAL A 164 -9.61 -2.76 8.84
C VAL A 164 -9.03 -2.43 10.22
N ARG A 165 -9.48 -1.34 10.87
CA ARG A 165 -9.01 -0.92 12.20
C ARG A 165 -9.23 -2.01 13.25
N LYS A 166 -10.42 -2.60 13.31
CA LYS A 166 -10.72 -3.72 14.22
C LYS A 166 -9.80 -4.93 14.00
N LYS A 167 -9.39 -5.18 12.75
CA LYS A 167 -8.42 -6.24 12.45
C LYS A 167 -7.00 -5.86 12.85
N ALA A 168 -6.66 -4.58 12.75
CA ALA A 168 -5.32 -4.05 13.01
C ALA A 168 -5.00 -3.80 14.49
N GLU A 169 -6.00 -3.74 15.38
CA GLU A 169 -5.81 -3.58 16.84
C GLU A 169 -4.85 -4.62 17.44
N LYS A 170 -4.80 -5.82 16.87
CA LYS A 170 -3.93 -6.93 17.32
C LYS A 170 -2.68 -7.10 16.46
N LEU A 171 -2.41 -6.15 15.57
CA LEU A 171 -1.30 -6.18 14.62
C LEU A 171 -0.19 -5.22 15.03
N PRO A 172 1.02 -5.39 14.48
CA PRO A 172 2.16 -4.53 14.77
C PRO A 172 1.84 -3.05 14.53
N GLN A 173 2.52 -2.17 15.26
CA GLN A 173 2.25 -0.74 15.26
C GLN A 173 2.36 -0.15 13.85
N GLU A 174 3.29 -0.63 13.04
CA GLU A 174 3.53 -0.23 11.64
C GLU A 174 2.25 -0.37 10.79
N VAL A 175 1.49 -1.45 10.98
CA VAL A 175 0.23 -1.67 10.28
C VAL A 175 -0.84 -0.68 10.74
N GLN A 176 -0.82 -0.30 12.01
CA GLN A 176 -1.73 0.70 12.56
C GLN A 176 -1.37 2.11 12.04
N GLU A 177 -0.08 2.44 11.94
CA GLU A 177 0.39 3.70 11.35
C GLU A 177 0.01 3.82 9.87
N GLU A 178 -0.04 2.73 9.09
CA GLU A 178 -0.54 2.76 7.70
C GLU A 178 -2.03 3.18 7.60
N ILE A 179 -2.82 2.91 8.64
CA ILE A 179 -4.28 3.14 8.66
C ILE A 179 -4.60 4.60 9.05
N ARG A 180 -3.84 5.19 9.99
CA ARG A 180 -4.13 6.51 10.57
C ARG A 180 -4.30 7.63 9.54
N PRO A 181 -3.45 7.78 8.49
CA PRO A 181 -3.62 8.84 7.51
C PRO A 181 -4.91 8.73 6.69
N VAL A 182 -5.37 7.49 6.45
CA VAL A 182 -6.63 7.25 5.72
C VAL A 182 -7.82 7.59 6.60
N GLU A 183 -7.76 7.19 7.87
CA GLU A 183 -8.79 7.53 8.86
C GLU A 183 -8.91 9.04 9.07
N ALA A 184 -7.78 9.74 9.22
CA ALA A 184 -7.76 11.20 9.34
C ALA A 184 -8.47 11.89 8.17
N LYS A 185 -8.19 11.48 6.92
CA LYS A 185 -8.87 12.02 5.73
C LYS A 185 -10.38 11.80 5.73
N ILE A 186 -10.85 10.67 6.26
CA ILE A 186 -12.28 10.38 6.37
C ILE A 186 -12.94 11.26 7.44
N MET A 187 -12.24 11.48 8.56
CA MET A 187 -12.71 12.37 9.62
C MET A 187 -12.74 13.83 9.19
N ASP A 188 -11.73 14.28 8.43
CA ASP A 188 -11.70 15.62 7.85
C ASP A 188 -12.87 15.83 6.87
N PHE A 189 -13.17 14.83 6.04
CA PHE A 189 -14.35 14.86 5.17
C PHE A 189 -15.66 14.95 5.97
N ALA A 190 -15.79 14.17 7.05
CA ALA A 190 -16.97 14.24 7.91
C ALA A 190 -17.12 15.62 8.55
N ARG A 191 -16.02 16.21 9.05
CA ARG A 191 -16.01 17.56 9.61
C ARG A 191 -16.50 18.59 8.59
N ALA A 192 -15.94 18.59 7.39
CA ALA A 192 -16.36 19.50 6.32
C ALA A 192 -17.85 19.34 5.94
N ARG A 193 -18.38 18.12 6.01
CA ARG A 193 -19.82 17.87 5.78
C ARG A 193 -20.70 18.38 6.91
N LEU A 194 -20.24 18.34 8.17
CA LEU A 194 -20.96 18.97 9.29
C LEU A 194 -20.89 20.49 9.20
N ASP A 195 -19.77 21.07 8.76
CA ASP A 195 -19.66 22.50 8.50
C ASP A 195 -20.66 22.95 7.41
N GLU A 196 -20.79 22.15 6.33
CA GLU A 196 -21.83 22.37 5.30
C GLU A 196 -23.24 22.26 5.89
N ALA A 197 -23.50 21.26 6.73
CA ALA A 197 -24.81 21.08 7.36
C ALA A 197 -25.17 22.28 8.25
N GLN A 198 -24.23 22.77 9.06
CA GLN A 198 -24.42 23.95 9.91
C GLN A 198 -24.79 25.18 9.07
N GLY A 199 -24.05 25.44 7.99
CA GLY A 199 -24.33 26.57 7.08
C GLY A 199 -25.65 26.45 6.30
N LEU A 200 -26.27 25.27 6.30
CA LEU A 200 -27.54 24.99 5.64
C LEU A 200 -28.74 25.02 6.60
N ILE A 201 -28.56 25.15 7.92
CA ILE A 201 -29.67 25.09 8.89
C ILE A 201 -30.78 26.10 8.52
N GLU A 202 -30.42 27.36 8.27
CA GLU A 202 -31.39 28.41 7.90
C GLU A 202 -31.88 28.30 6.46
N LYS A 203 -31.01 27.90 5.54
CA LYS A 203 -31.28 27.97 4.08
C LYS A 203 -32.01 26.74 3.55
N ASN A 204 -31.74 25.58 4.14
CA ASN A 204 -32.27 24.29 3.72
C ASN A 204 -32.15 23.27 4.87
N PRO A 205 -33.03 23.38 5.90
CA PRO A 205 -32.99 22.52 7.08
C PRO A 205 -33.16 21.03 6.74
N ALA A 206 -33.95 20.70 5.71
CA ALA A 206 -34.12 19.32 5.24
C ALA A 206 -32.78 18.70 4.76
N LYS A 207 -32.01 19.45 3.98
CA LYS A 207 -30.68 19.02 3.52
C LYS A 207 -29.69 18.96 4.68
N ALA A 208 -29.69 19.94 5.59
CA ALA A 208 -28.85 19.92 6.78
C ALA A 208 -29.11 18.67 7.64
N LYS A 209 -30.40 18.35 7.89
CA LYS A 209 -30.86 17.17 8.62
C LYS A 209 -30.41 15.87 7.96
N MET A 210 -30.51 15.77 6.64
CA MET A 210 -30.03 14.59 5.90
C MET A 210 -28.52 14.37 6.07
N ILE A 211 -27.72 15.44 6.00
CA ILE A 211 -26.26 15.36 6.13
C ILE A 211 -25.88 14.97 7.57
N ALA A 212 -26.38 15.71 8.56
CA ALA A 212 -26.07 15.49 9.97
C ALA A 212 -26.58 14.12 10.45
N GLY A 213 -27.80 13.72 10.07
CA GLY A 213 -28.39 12.42 10.43
C GLY A 213 -27.60 11.23 9.89
N GLY A 214 -27.11 11.33 8.64
CA GLY A 214 -26.24 10.31 8.04
C GLY A 214 -24.94 10.12 8.83
N LEU A 215 -24.37 11.20 9.37
CA LEU A 215 -23.12 11.17 10.12
C LEU A 215 -23.29 10.79 11.59
N ALA A 216 -24.32 11.31 12.28
CA ALA A 216 -24.59 11.07 13.70
C ALA A 216 -24.69 9.57 14.03
N SER A 217 -25.42 8.81 13.20
CA SER A 217 -25.58 7.36 13.40
C SER A 217 -24.27 6.56 13.26
N LYS A 218 -23.32 7.03 12.44
CA LYS A 218 -22.06 6.32 12.13
C LYS A 218 -20.92 6.72 13.04
N LEU A 219 -20.96 7.95 13.54
CA LEU A 219 -19.95 8.57 14.39
C LEU A 219 -20.38 8.61 15.87
N LYS A 220 -21.41 7.85 16.25
CA LYS A 220 -21.91 7.75 17.62
C LYS A 220 -20.77 7.43 18.60
N GLY A 221 -20.69 8.21 19.69
CA GLY A 221 -19.65 8.09 20.71
C GLY A 221 -18.30 8.70 20.29
N THR A 222 -18.30 9.56 19.27
CA THR A 222 -17.15 10.39 18.90
C THR A 222 -17.53 11.87 18.97
N PRO A 223 -16.57 12.80 19.12
CA PRO A 223 -16.88 14.24 19.15
C PRO A 223 -17.61 14.75 17.89
N LEU A 224 -17.32 14.16 16.71
CA LEU A 224 -18.05 14.50 15.48
C LEU A 224 -19.49 13.97 15.47
N GLY A 225 -19.74 12.86 16.17
CA GLY A 225 -21.10 12.33 16.34
C GLY A 225 -21.94 13.19 17.27
N GLU A 226 -21.35 13.68 18.36
CA GLU A 226 -21.97 14.64 19.28
C GLU A 226 -22.31 15.95 18.55
N ARG A 227 -21.35 16.51 17.81
CA ARG A 227 -21.58 17.69 16.97
C ARG A 227 -22.68 17.47 15.93
N ALA A 228 -22.74 16.29 15.32
CA ALA A 228 -23.81 15.98 14.37
C ALA A 228 -25.18 15.92 15.06
N GLN A 229 -25.24 15.47 16.33
CA GLN A 229 -26.45 15.45 17.13
C GLN A 229 -26.90 16.86 17.52
N GLU A 230 -25.98 17.73 17.92
CA GLU A 230 -26.25 19.15 18.20
C GLU A 230 -26.90 19.86 17.00
N ILE A 231 -26.38 19.65 15.79
CA ILE A 231 -26.98 20.19 14.56
C ILE A 231 -28.42 19.70 14.37
N LEU A 232 -28.69 18.42 14.63
CA LEU A 232 -30.04 17.87 14.51
C LEU A 232 -31.00 18.46 15.54
N ASP A 233 -30.52 18.72 16.75
CA ASP A 233 -31.32 19.31 17.81
C ASP A 233 -31.57 20.80 17.57
N GLU A 234 -30.61 21.54 17.01
CA GLU A 234 -30.81 22.92 16.56
C GLU A 234 -31.87 23.02 15.45
N ILE A 235 -31.86 22.09 14.48
CA ILE A 235 -32.89 22.03 13.43
C ILE A 235 -34.27 21.77 14.04
N ARG A 236 -34.37 20.83 15.01
CA ARG A 236 -35.64 20.50 15.68
C ARG A 236 -36.23 21.64 16.50
N GLN A 237 -35.40 22.56 16.99
CA GLN A 237 -35.87 23.73 17.74
C GLN A 237 -36.41 24.83 16.82
N LYS A 238 -36.11 24.77 15.52
CA LYS A 238 -36.54 25.73 14.50
C LYS A 238 -37.72 25.24 13.65
N ASP A 239 -37.96 23.93 13.62
CA ASP A 239 -39.14 23.27 13.03
C ASP A 239 -40.37 23.40 13.96
#